data_AF-A0A367XMM8-F1
#
_entry.id   AF-A0A367XMM8-F1
#
_cell.length_a   1.000
_cell.length_b   1.000
_cell.length_c   1.000
_cell.angle_alpha   90.00
_cell.angle_beta   90.00
_cell.angle_gamma   90.00
#
_symmetry.space_group_name_H-M   'P 1'
#
loop_
_entity.id
_entity.type
_entity.pdbx_description
1 polymer ?
#
loop_
_entity_poly.entity_id
_entity_poly.type
_entity_poly.pdbx_seq_one_letter_code
_entity_poly.pdbx_strand_id
1 'polypeptide(L)'
;MSLKARTPDAACEEAITRGVVDLIDSKLPKELANLSPKATPDNLQTRINGYEEFLTSIMSLFEEKPLADHQYLWLEAIHRLTSILLKLKIAFRDLYLDLEPHEIEGIASRALPLGTKLMEFTNELGQLVNEFFTNLSKIPIIFQFKAQELILVVLSLLLVDEIEDPNFPNVAATVLELVQLYLLSYRTSVSILVRFSEAVYKLGMSPLIVPLLDEFNPETPMELVSAGGISLVDLMDYYRYTAFNLVSLSIDDDRKYNKLAEVYLRILLRFPNLSVALYCAEEDEKATDGNDKRDRFIINLAERQELSLMYVLNYLLSLNSLRKLIETPPLYRAELKFLVKSLSSCLSKDIDELASRPGSTRSSMVSIPQYTVEVERKIALEKKFLSKSKFSSLGCVILYGSYKEKLKLVVNFGEVFDTPNTRLYTIIEKLTSNNAIESNPVVDKLVIAISTIVSNLNRLK
;
A
#
# COMPACT_ATOMS: atom_id res chain seq x y z
N MET A 1 33.15 -19.02 -30.80
CA MET A 1 31.87 -18.28 -30.88
C MET A 1 30.90 -19.10 -31.71
N SER A 2 29.98 -19.81 -31.06
CA SER A 2 29.00 -20.66 -31.74
C SER A 2 27.70 -19.88 -31.92
N LEU A 3 27.41 -19.44 -33.14
CA LEU A 3 26.06 -19.05 -33.56
C LEU A 3 25.17 -20.31 -33.47
N LYS A 4 24.52 -20.51 -32.32
CA LYS A 4 23.41 -21.45 -32.23
C LYS A 4 22.31 -20.92 -33.13
N ALA A 5 22.05 -21.62 -34.25
CA ALA A 5 20.90 -21.37 -35.10
C ALA A 5 19.63 -21.37 -34.23
N ARG A 6 18.89 -20.25 -34.22
CA ARG A 6 17.58 -20.14 -33.58
C ARG A 6 16.65 -21.16 -34.24
N THR A 7 15.88 -21.90 -33.45
CA THR A 7 14.87 -22.84 -33.96
C THR A 7 13.80 -22.07 -34.75
N PRO A 8 13.19 -22.66 -35.80
CA PRO A 8 12.17 -22.02 -36.63
C PRO A 8 10.99 -21.47 -35.82
N ASP A 9 10.60 -22.16 -34.75
CA ASP A 9 9.51 -21.78 -33.86
C ASP A 9 9.82 -20.47 -33.10
N ALA A 10 11.06 -20.31 -32.62
CA ALA A 10 11.50 -19.08 -31.93
C ALA A 10 11.54 -17.86 -32.85
N ALA A 11 11.82 -18.05 -34.14
CA ALA A 11 11.80 -16.97 -35.13
C ALA A 11 10.36 -16.54 -35.49
N CYS A 12 9.41 -17.48 -35.50
CA CYS A 12 7.99 -17.19 -35.73
C CYS A 12 7.37 -16.47 -34.53
N GLU A 13 7.68 -16.91 -33.30
CA GLU A 13 7.25 -16.24 -32.06
C GLU A 13 7.76 -14.78 -32.00
N GLU A 14 9.03 -14.55 -32.29
CA GLU A 14 9.61 -13.21 -32.30
C GLU A 14 8.95 -12.30 -33.35
N ALA A 15 8.61 -12.84 -34.53
CA ALA A 15 7.89 -12.09 -35.56
C ALA A 15 6.45 -11.71 -35.13
N ILE A 16 5.72 -12.63 -34.46
CA ILE A 16 4.38 -12.36 -33.92
C ILE A 16 4.44 -11.27 -32.85
N THR A 17 5.37 -11.39 -31.90
CA THR A 17 5.50 -10.40 -30.81
C THR A 17 5.83 -9.00 -31.35
N ARG A 18 6.76 -8.89 -32.32
CA ARG A 18 7.10 -7.61 -32.95
C ARG A 18 5.93 -7.01 -33.72
N GLY A 19 5.23 -7.81 -34.52
CA GLY A 19 4.07 -7.33 -35.28
C GLY A 19 2.95 -6.79 -34.38
N VAL A 20 2.74 -7.41 -33.22
CA VAL A 20 1.78 -6.92 -32.21
C VAL A 20 2.25 -5.60 -31.59
N VAL A 21 3.54 -5.50 -31.22
CA VAL A 21 4.10 -4.26 -30.67
C VAL A 21 4.00 -3.12 -31.68
N ASP A 22 4.39 -3.36 -32.94
CA ASP A 22 4.32 -2.35 -34.00
C ASP A 22 2.87 -1.89 -34.26
N LEU A 23 1.90 -2.82 -34.19
CA LEU A 23 0.47 -2.50 -34.33
C LEU A 23 -0.02 -1.60 -33.18
N ILE A 24 0.36 -1.91 -31.94
CA ILE A 24 -0.02 -1.10 -30.77
C ILE A 24 0.67 0.27 -30.83
N ASP A 25 1.96 0.31 -31.15
CA ASP A 25 2.73 1.55 -31.25
C ASP A 25 2.21 2.45 -32.38
N SER A 26 1.69 1.89 -33.48
CA SER A 26 1.04 2.66 -34.55
C SER A 26 -0.23 3.39 -34.10
N LYS A 27 -0.87 2.92 -33.03
CA LYS A 27 -2.06 3.52 -32.42
C LYS A 27 -1.71 4.43 -31.23
N LEU A 28 -0.45 4.46 -30.79
CA LEU A 28 -0.02 5.23 -29.63
C LEU A 28 0.12 6.74 -29.98
N PRO A 29 -0.64 7.64 -29.33
CA PRO A 29 -0.51 9.07 -29.53
C PRO A 29 0.89 9.59 -29.17
N LYS A 30 1.35 10.60 -29.91
CA LYS A 30 2.72 11.14 -29.77
C LYS A 30 2.98 11.72 -28.38
N GLU A 31 1.95 12.24 -27.74
CA GLU A 31 2.00 12.84 -26.41
C GLU A 31 2.28 11.79 -25.31
N LEU A 32 2.00 10.51 -25.59
CA LEU A 32 2.22 9.38 -24.68
C LEU A 32 3.53 8.64 -24.92
N ALA A 33 4.11 8.74 -26.13
CA ALA A 33 5.32 8.01 -26.51
C ALA A 33 6.55 8.39 -25.66
N ASN A 34 6.62 9.63 -25.16
CA ASN A 34 7.74 10.15 -24.36
C ASN A 34 7.26 10.86 -23.09
N LEU A 35 6.68 10.10 -22.16
CA LEU A 35 6.25 10.62 -20.86
C LEU A 35 7.45 11.06 -20.01
N SER A 36 7.80 12.35 -20.07
CA SER A 36 8.73 12.98 -19.12
C SER A 36 8.20 12.81 -17.69
N PRO A 37 9.07 12.49 -16.71
CA PRO A 37 8.70 12.38 -15.29
C PRO A 37 8.26 13.72 -14.69
N LYS A 38 8.74 14.85 -15.24
CA LYS A 38 8.24 16.17 -14.86
C LYS A 38 7.02 16.51 -15.71
N ALA A 39 5.84 16.51 -15.08
CA ALA A 39 4.59 16.94 -15.69
C ALA A 39 4.24 18.36 -15.25
N THR A 40 3.67 19.15 -16.16
CA THR A 40 2.96 20.39 -15.82
C THR A 40 1.45 20.11 -15.86
N PRO A 41 0.62 20.94 -15.22
CA PRO A 41 -0.83 20.81 -15.30
C PRO A 41 -1.37 20.69 -16.74
N ASP A 42 -0.85 21.52 -17.66
CA ASP A 42 -1.31 21.53 -19.07
C ASP A 42 -0.89 20.27 -19.80
N ASN A 43 0.37 19.85 -19.62
CA ASN A 43 0.86 18.62 -20.21
C ASN A 43 0.12 17.39 -19.67
N LEU A 44 -0.27 17.38 -18.39
CA LEU A 44 -1.02 16.28 -17.80
C LEU A 44 -2.42 16.16 -18.41
N GLN A 45 -3.14 17.27 -18.59
CA GLN A 45 -4.44 17.27 -19.27
C GLN A 45 -4.33 16.72 -20.69
N THR A 46 -3.35 17.20 -21.47
CA THR A 46 -3.13 16.74 -22.84
C THR A 46 -2.82 15.24 -22.88
N ARG A 47 -1.99 14.74 -21.95
CA ARG A 47 -1.68 13.30 -21.85
C ARG A 47 -2.89 12.47 -21.45
N ILE A 48 -3.75 12.96 -20.56
CA ILE A 48 -5.01 12.28 -20.18
C ILE A 48 -5.96 12.18 -21.37
N ASN A 49 -6.07 13.22 -22.20
CA ASN A 49 -6.85 13.18 -23.43
C ASN A 49 -6.25 12.19 -24.44
N GLY A 50 -4.92 12.21 -24.63
CA GLY A 50 -4.25 11.22 -25.47
C GLY A 50 -4.45 9.78 -24.98
N TYR A 51 -4.50 9.57 -23.65
CA TYR A 51 -4.79 8.25 -23.09
C TYR A 51 -6.20 7.78 -23.44
N GLU A 52 -7.19 8.66 -23.39
CA GLU A 52 -8.57 8.36 -23.80
C GLU A 52 -8.66 7.95 -25.28
N GLU A 53 -7.97 8.68 -26.16
CA GLU A 53 -7.87 8.35 -27.59
C GLU A 53 -7.20 6.99 -27.81
N PHE A 54 -6.14 6.72 -27.05
CA PHE A 54 -5.43 5.44 -27.11
C PHE A 54 -6.31 4.29 -26.61
N LEU A 55 -6.98 4.46 -25.46
CA LEU A 55 -7.92 3.48 -24.91
C LEU A 55 -9.02 3.17 -25.93
N THR A 56 -9.67 4.20 -26.49
CA THR A 56 -10.71 4.04 -27.51
C THR A 56 -10.19 3.26 -28.73
N SER A 57 -8.98 3.57 -29.18
CA SER A 57 -8.34 2.90 -30.33
C SER A 57 -8.01 1.43 -30.06
N ILE A 58 -7.68 1.09 -28.81
CA ILE A 58 -7.43 -0.29 -28.35
C ILE A 58 -8.76 -1.05 -28.16
N MET A 59 -9.79 -0.42 -27.60
CA MET A 59 -11.12 -1.03 -27.48
C MET A 59 -11.68 -1.41 -28.86
N SER A 60 -11.61 -0.51 -29.83
CA SER A 60 -11.96 -0.82 -31.22
C SER A 60 -11.13 -1.96 -31.81
N LEU A 61 -9.84 -2.06 -31.45
CA LEU A 61 -8.99 -3.16 -31.90
C LEU A 61 -9.43 -4.49 -31.28
N PHE A 62 -9.87 -4.51 -30.03
CA PHE A 62 -10.38 -5.69 -29.34
C PHE A 62 -11.69 -6.21 -29.93
N GLU A 63 -12.56 -5.32 -30.41
CA GLU A 63 -13.76 -5.68 -31.16
C GLU A 63 -13.43 -6.39 -32.48
N GLU A 64 -12.40 -5.93 -33.19
CA GLU A 64 -11.94 -6.54 -34.45
C GLU A 64 -11.10 -7.82 -34.23
N LYS A 65 -10.43 -7.92 -33.09
CA LYS A 65 -9.44 -8.96 -32.76
C LYS A 65 -9.81 -9.60 -31.42
N PRO A 66 -10.73 -10.57 -31.42
CA PRO A 66 -11.25 -11.17 -30.19
C PRO A 66 -10.17 -11.91 -29.42
N LEU A 67 -10.31 -11.91 -28.08
CA LEU A 67 -9.35 -12.47 -27.12
C LEU A 67 -8.99 -13.94 -27.42
N ALA A 68 -9.96 -14.76 -27.83
CA ALA A 68 -9.78 -16.19 -28.08
C ALA A 68 -8.64 -16.48 -29.07
N ASP A 69 -8.51 -15.64 -30.10
CA ASP A 69 -7.53 -15.82 -31.19
C ASP A 69 -6.30 -14.90 -31.05
N HIS A 70 -6.38 -13.84 -30.23
CA HIS A 70 -5.38 -12.77 -30.16
C HIS A 70 -4.91 -12.47 -28.73
N GLN A 71 -4.69 -13.50 -27.92
CA GLN A 71 -4.31 -13.35 -26.49
C GLN A 71 -3.11 -12.43 -26.26
N TYR A 72 -2.03 -12.57 -27.04
CA TYR A 72 -0.84 -11.73 -26.86
C TYR A 72 -1.09 -10.26 -27.19
N LEU A 73 -1.95 -9.98 -28.19
CA LEU A 73 -2.37 -8.61 -28.52
C LEU A 73 -3.08 -7.96 -27.34
N TRP A 74 -4.05 -8.67 -26.74
CA TRP A 74 -4.73 -8.22 -25.53
C TRP A 74 -3.76 -7.98 -24.39
N LEU A 75 -2.87 -8.94 -24.13
CA LEU A 75 -1.91 -8.88 -23.05
C LEU A 75 -0.94 -7.69 -23.18
N GLU A 76 -0.35 -7.49 -24.37
CA GLU A 76 0.55 -6.36 -24.63
C GLU A 76 -0.21 -5.03 -24.57
N ALA A 77 -1.42 -4.94 -25.13
CA ALA A 77 -2.22 -3.72 -25.13
C ALA A 77 -2.65 -3.31 -23.72
N ILE A 78 -3.18 -4.25 -22.90
CA ILE A 78 -3.53 -3.98 -21.51
C ILE A 78 -2.28 -3.59 -20.70
N HIS A 79 -1.16 -4.27 -20.92
CA HIS A 79 0.11 -3.91 -20.27
C HIS A 79 0.53 -2.47 -20.61
N ARG A 80 0.43 -2.06 -21.88
CA ARG A 80 0.78 -0.70 -22.31
C ARG A 80 -0.16 0.35 -21.73
N LEU A 81 -1.47 0.11 -21.75
CA LEU A 81 -2.46 0.99 -21.14
C LEU A 81 -2.19 1.14 -19.64
N THR A 82 -2.02 0.04 -18.91
CA THR A 82 -1.74 0.05 -17.46
C THR A 82 -0.45 0.80 -17.14
N SER A 83 0.61 0.57 -17.92
CA SER A 83 1.91 1.23 -17.73
C SER A 83 1.84 2.74 -17.94
N ILE A 84 1.04 3.20 -18.91
CA ILE A 84 0.84 4.63 -19.15
C ILE A 84 -0.02 5.22 -18.03
N LEU A 85 -1.13 4.58 -17.66
CA LEU A 85 -2.01 5.07 -16.60
C LEU A 85 -1.27 5.20 -15.27
N LEU A 86 -0.40 4.24 -14.94
CA LEU A 86 0.47 4.30 -13.76
C LEU A 86 1.30 5.59 -13.75
N LYS A 87 1.95 5.92 -14.87
CA LYS A 87 2.74 7.15 -15.01
C LYS A 87 1.88 8.41 -14.89
N LEU A 88 0.66 8.39 -15.43
CA LEU A 88 -0.26 9.52 -15.32
C LEU A 88 -0.75 9.72 -13.88
N LYS A 89 -1.06 8.64 -13.15
CA LYS A 89 -1.44 8.70 -11.73
C LYS A 89 -0.29 9.18 -10.86
N ILE A 90 0.94 8.73 -11.08
CA ILE A 90 2.12 9.25 -10.37
C ILE A 90 2.29 10.75 -10.62
N ALA A 91 2.20 11.18 -11.89
CA ALA A 91 2.28 12.60 -12.23
C ALA A 91 1.14 13.43 -11.62
N PHE A 92 -0.07 12.88 -11.53
CA PHE A 92 -1.20 13.52 -10.86
C PHE A 92 -0.96 13.65 -9.36
N ARG A 93 -0.50 12.59 -8.70
CA ARG A 93 -0.14 12.61 -7.27
C ARG A 93 0.87 13.70 -6.96
N ASP A 94 1.98 13.71 -7.69
CA ASP A 94 3.10 14.63 -7.47
C ASP A 94 2.69 16.10 -7.72
N LEU A 95 1.66 16.34 -8.55
CA LEU A 95 1.13 17.69 -8.83
C LEU A 95 0.04 18.15 -7.87
N TYR A 96 -0.79 17.24 -7.37
CA TYR A 96 -2.08 17.60 -6.75
C TYR A 96 -2.39 16.94 -5.41
N LEU A 97 -1.71 15.85 -5.02
CA LEU A 97 -2.03 15.12 -3.79
C LEU A 97 -1.07 15.38 -2.64
N ASP A 98 0.13 15.92 -2.92
CA ASP A 98 1.13 16.29 -1.90
C ASP A 98 1.03 17.77 -1.50
N LEU A 99 -0.13 18.40 -1.70
CA LEU A 99 -0.37 19.82 -1.46
C LEU A 99 -0.88 20.10 -0.05
N GLU A 100 -0.59 21.30 0.45
CA GLU A 100 -1.12 21.73 1.75
C GLU A 100 -2.63 22.00 1.68
N PRO A 101 -3.39 21.80 2.77
CA PRO A 101 -4.85 21.97 2.77
C PRO A 101 -5.34 23.33 2.23
N HIS A 102 -4.55 24.39 2.43
CA HIS A 102 -4.88 25.73 2.00
C HIS A 102 -4.70 25.96 0.49
N GLU A 103 -3.96 25.11 -0.21
CA GLU A 103 -3.71 25.19 -1.66
C GLU A 103 -4.80 24.47 -2.48
N ILE A 104 -5.50 23.50 -1.87
CA ILE A 104 -6.49 22.62 -2.51
C ILE A 104 -7.61 23.41 -3.19
N GLU A 105 -8.10 24.48 -2.56
CA GLU A 105 -9.24 25.23 -3.06
C GLU A 105 -8.95 25.92 -4.41
N GLY A 106 -7.74 26.43 -4.58
CA GLY A 106 -7.30 27.11 -5.81
C GLY A 106 -7.10 26.17 -7.00
N ILE A 107 -6.89 24.88 -6.75
CA ILE A 107 -6.60 23.88 -7.80
C ILE A 107 -7.76 22.89 -8.04
N ALA A 108 -8.71 22.77 -7.11
CA ALA A 108 -9.72 21.72 -7.11
C ALA A 108 -10.57 21.69 -8.38
N SER A 109 -10.89 22.87 -8.94
CA SER A 109 -11.67 22.99 -10.19
C SER A 109 -11.01 22.30 -11.39
N ARG A 110 -9.67 22.19 -11.38
CA ARG A 110 -8.88 21.53 -12.41
C ARG A 110 -8.50 20.11 -12.03
N ALA A 111 -8.12 19.88 -10.78
CA ALA A 111 -7.63 18.58 -10.33
C ALA A 111 -8.75 17.53 -10.17
N LEU A 112 -9.96 17.93 -9.74
CA LEU A 112 -11.06 16.98 -9.57
C LEU A 112 -11.49 16.29 -10.88
N PRO A 113 -11.76 17.02 -11.99
CA PRO A 113 -12.12 16.36 -13.25
C PRO A 113 -11.03 15.41 -13.75
N LEU A 114 -9.77 15.79 -13.59
CA LEU A 114 -8.62 14.96 -13.97
C LEU A 114 -8.52 13.69 -13.12
N GLY A 115 -8.64 13.82 -11.80
CA GLY A 115 -8.60 12.68 -10.88
C GLY A 115 -9.76 11.71 -11.12
N THR A 116 -10.97 12.23 -11.35
CA THR A 116 -12.15 11.40 -11.66
C THR A 116 -11.94 10.64 -12.97
N LYS A 117 -11.41 11.29 -14.01
CA LYS A 117 -11.10 10.64 -15.28
C LYS A 117 -10.04 9.54 -15.17
N LEU A 118 -9.00 9.75 -14.35
CA LEU A 118 -8.00 8.71 -14.05
C LEU A 118 -8.61 7.52 -13.30
N MET A 119 -9.60 7.76 -12.44
CA MET A 119 -10.33 6.70 -11.75
C MET A 119 -11.25 5.93 -12.70
N GLU A 120 -11.96 6.61 -13.60
CA GLU A 120 -12.73 5.98 -14.69
C GLU A 120 -11.84 5.06 -15.52
N PHE A 121 -10.65 5.52 -15.92
CA PHE A 121 -9.67 4.68 -16.62
C PHE A 121 -9.19 3.48 -15.80
N THR A 122 -9.12 3.61 -14.47
CA THR A 122 -8.77 2.49 -13.59
C THR A 122 -9.89 1.46 -13.55
N ASN A 123 -11.15 1.90 -13.54
CA ASN A 123 -12.31 1.02 -13.63
C ASN A 123 -12.31 0.25 -14.96
N GLU A 124 -12.12 0.95 -16.08
CA GLU A 124 -12.06 0.35 -17.43
C GLU A 124 -10.91 -0.67 -17.53
N LEU A 125 -9.73 -0.33 -17.03
CA LEU A 125 -8.62 -1.29 -16.96
C LEU A 125 -8.92 -2.50 -16.08
N GLY A 126 -9.60 -2.30 -14.94
CA GLY A 126 -10.05 -3.39 -14.09
C GLY A 126 -10.97 -4.36 -14.84
N GLN A 127 -11.87 -3.85 -15.68
CA GLN A 127 -12.75 -4.66 -16.52
C GLN A 127 -11.96 -5.42 -17.60
N LEU A 128 -11.00 -4.77 -18.26
CA LEU A 128 -10.15 -5.42 -19.26
C LEU A 128 -9.26 -6.52 -18.66
N VAL A 129 -8.69 -6.27 -17.49
CA VAL A 129 -7.93 -7.29 -16.73
C VAL A 129 -8.85 -8.44 -16.36
N ASN A 130 -10.06 -8.16 -15.89
CA ASN A 130 -11.06 -9.18 -15.60
C ASN A 130 -11.42 -10.01 -16.82
N GLU A 131 -11.73 -9.38 -17.95
CA GLU A 131 -12.05 -10.07 -19.20
C GLU A 131 -10.89 -10.96 -19.68
N PHE A 132 -9.64 -10.47 -19.57
CA PHE A 132 -8.46 -11.23 -19.96
C PHE A 132 -8.23 -12.46 -19.07
N PHE A 133 -8.25 -12.30 -17.74
CA PHE A 133 -7.91 -13.38 -16.81
C PHE A 133 -9.06 -14.36 -16.54
N THR A 134 -10.32 -13.96 -16.70
CA THR A 134 -11.47 -14.88 -16.52
C THR A 134 -11.68 -15.82 -17.69
N ASN A 135 -11.40 -15.38 -18.93
CA ASN A 135 -11.76 -16.11 -20.14
C ASN A 135 -10.71 -17.14 -20.61
N LEU A 136 -9.66 -17.41 -19.83
CA LEU A 136 -8.56 -18.28 -20.28
C LEU A 136 -8.36 -19.50 -19.40
N SER A 137 -8.61 -20.68 -19.98
CA SER A 137 -8.38 -21.97 -19.33
C SER A 137 -6.90 -22.32 -19.20
N LYS A 138 -5.97 -21.76 -20.00
CA LYS A 138 -4.51 -21.68 -19.75
C LYS A 138 -3.85 -20.54 -20.56
N ILE A 139 -3.04 -19.71 -19.93
CA ILE A 139 -2.13 -18.74 -20.59
C ILE A 139 -0.92 -19.53 -21.12
N PRO A 140 -0.63 -19.47 -22.44
CA PRO A 140 0.53 -20.13 -23.04
C PRO A 140 1.84 -19.77 -22.34
N ILE A 141 2.75 -20.73 -22.19
CA ILE A 141 4.04 -20.54 -21.51
C ILE A 141 4.80 -19.34 -22.08
N ILE A 142 4.78 -19.17 -23.40
CA ILE A 142 5.42 -18.06 -24.12
C ILE A 142 4.87 -16.67 -23.74
N PHE A 143 3.65 -16.58 -23.21
CA PHE A 143 3.02 -15.32 -22.79
C PHE A 143 3.13 -15.09 -21.28
N GLN A 144 3.56 -16.08 -20.50
CA GLN A 144 3.60 -15.99 -19.03
C GLN A 144 4.51 -14.86 -18.54
N PHE A 145 5.66 -14.65 -19.18
CA PHE A 145 6.54 -13.53 -18.83
C PHE A 145 5.81 -12.19 -18.96
N LYS A 146 5.05 -12.00 -20.05
CA LYS A 146 4.31 -10.77 -20.27
C LYS A 146 3.12 -10.61 -19.33
N ALA A 147 2.47 -11.71 -18.96
CA ALA A 147 1.41 -11.70 -17.95
C ALA A 147 1.96 -11.31 -16.58
N GLN A 148 3.15 -11.79 -16.23
CA GLN A 148 3.84 -11.40 -15.01
C GLN A 148 4.23 -9.91 -15.01
N GLU A 149 4.71 -9.37 -16.14
CA GLU A 149 4.92 -7.92 -16.29
C GLU A 149 3.64 -7.13 -16.07
N LEU A 150 2.53 -7.56 -16.69
CA LEU A 150 1.21 -6.93 -16.49
C LEU A 150 0.80 -6.94 -15.02
N ILE A 151 0.90 -8.09 -14.34
CA ILE A 151 0.55 -8.23 -12.92
C ILE A 151 1.36 -7.26 -12.05
N LEU A 152 2.67 -7.16 -12.27
CA LEU A 152 3.53 -6.24 -11.51
C LEU A 152 3.10 -4.78 -11.68
N VAL A 153 2.79 -4.37 -12.90
CA VAL A 153 2.35 -2.99 -13.21
C VAL A 153 0.97 -2.73 -12.62
N VAL A 154 0.04 -3.69 -12.70
CA VAL A 154 -1.31 -3.59 -12.13
C VAL A 154 -1.26 -3.47 -10.61
N LEU A 155 -0.46 -4.29 -9.93
CA LEU A 155 -0.26 -4.21 -8.48
C LEU A 155 0.34 -2.85 -8.07
N SER A 156 1.29 -2.35 -8.85
CA SER A 156 1.86 -1.02 -8.63
C SER A 156 0.82 0.09 -8.83
N LEU A 157 -0.05 -0.03 -9.84
CA LEU A 157 -1.13 0.92 -10.13
C LEU A 157 -2.12 1.03 -8.96
N LEU A 158 -2.54 -0.10 -8.39
CA LEU A 158 -3.47 -0.13 -7.25
C LEU A 158 -2.89 0.57 -6.00
N LEU A 159 -1.57 0.66 -5.89
CA LEU A 159 -0.90 1.27 -4.75
C LEU A 159 -0.64 2.77 -4.91
N VAL A 160 -0.85 3.36 -6.10
CA VAL A 160 -0.64 4.80 -6.32
C VAL A 160 -1.77 5.62 -5.71
N ASP A 161 -1.39 6.67 -4.99
CA ASP A 161 -2.34 7.63 -4.40
C ASP A 161 -3.21 8.31 -5.44
N GLU A 162 -4.50 8.38 -5.12
CA GLU A 162 -5.51 8.98 -5.96
C GLU A 162 -6.57 9.65 -5.09
N ILE A 163 -7.43 10.43 -5.74
CA ILE A 163 -8.58 11.03 -5.07
C ILE A 163 -9.50 9.93 -4.52
N GLU A 164 -10.18 10.23 -3.41
CA GLU A 164 -11.10 9.27 -2.79
C GLU A 164 -12.25 8.93 -3.76
N ASP A 165 -12.40 7.64 -4.06
CA ASP A 165 -13.47 7.10 -4.91
C ASP A 165 -14.13 5.87 -4.25
N PRO A 166 -15.46 5.84 -4.12
CA PRO A 166 -16.17 4.75 -3.44
C PRO A 166 -16.17 3.43 -4.21
N ASN A 167 -15.92 3.43 -5.53
CA ASN A 167 -15.89 2.21 -6.34
C ASN A 167 -14.51 1.55 -6.38
N PHE A 168 -13.44 2.29 -6.03
CA PHE A 168 -12.07 1.75 -6.01
C PHE A 168 -11.92 0.41 -5.27
N PRO A 169 -12.50 0.20 -4.06
CA PRO A 169 -12.39 -1.07 -3.36
C PRO A 169 -12.91 -2.27 -4.15
N ASN A 170 -13.98 -2.10 -4.94
CA ASN A 170 -14.55 -3.18 -5.76
C ASN A 170 -13.60 -3.55 -6.91
N VAL A 171 -13.00 -2.56 -7.56
CA VAL A 171 -12.03 -2.77 -8.63
C VAL A 171 -10.77 -3.44 -8.09
N ALA A 172 -10.24 -2.95 -6.98
CA ALA A 172 -9.08 -3.54 -6.33
C ALA A 172 -9.33 -5.00 -5.93
N ALA A 173 -10.48 -5.31 -5.34
CA ALA A 173 -10.85 -6.68 -4.95
C ALA A 173 -10.89 -7.61 -6.17
N THR A 174 -11.61 -7.21 -7.23
CA THR A 174 -11.72 -7.99 -8.47
C THR A 174 -10.34 -8.29 -9.05
N VAL A 175 -9.50 -7.26 -9.19
CA VAL A 175 -8.15 -7.40 -9.74
C VAL A 175 -7.27 -8.31 -8.87
N LEU A 176 -7.28 -8.14 -7.55
CA LEU A 176 -6.48 -8.96 -6.65
C LEU A 176 -6.94 -10.42 -6.61
N GLU A 177 -8.24 -10.69 -6.69
CA GLU A 177 -8.78 -12.05 -6.81
C GLU A 177 -8.28 -12.75 -8.09
N LEU A 178 -8.23 -12.04 -9.22
CA LEU A 178 -7.70 -12.59 -10.47
C LEU A 178 -6.20 -12.85 -10.40
N VAL A 179 -5.44 -11.94 -9.80
CA VAL A 179 -4.01 -12.14 -9.56
C VAL A 179 -3.80 -13.35 -8.64
N GLN A 180 -4.61 -13.52 -7.59
CA GLN A 180 -4.55 -14.70 -6.72
C GLN A 180 -4.80 -15.99 -7.52
N LEU A 181 -5.84 -16.03 -8.36
CA LEU A 181 -6.14 -17.19 -9.22
C LEU A 181 -4.99 -17.51 -10.18
N TYR A 182 -4.34 -16.47 -10.73
CA TYR A 182 -3.13 -16.64 -11.53
C TYR A 182 -1.99 -17.26 -10.70
N LEU A 183 -1.72 -16.73 -9.50
CA LEU A 183 -0.64 -17.23 -8.63
C LEU A 183 -0.86 -18.67 -8.16
N LEU A 184 -2.12 -19.09 -7.99
CA LEU A 184 -2.46 -20.49 -7.69
C LEU A 184 -2.25 -21.43 -8.88
N SER A 185 -2.36 -20.91 -10.10
CA SER A 185 -2.34 -21.70 -11.34
C SER A 185 -0.95 -21.79 -11.97
N TYR A 186 -0.07 -20.82 -11.69
CA TYR A 186 1.24 -20.69 -12.32
C TYR A 186 2.33 -20.48 -11.28
N ARG A 187 3.47 -21.17 -11.45
CA ARG A 187 4.68 -20.86 -10.69
C ARG A 187 5.16 -19.46 -11.06
N THR A 188 5.43 -18.64 -10.05
CA THR A 188 5.85 -17.25 -10.21
C THR A 188 7.12 -16.95 -9.43
N SER A 189 7.72 -15.79 -9.71
CA SER A 189 8.86 -15.31 -8.95
C SER A 189 8.44 -14.78 -7.58
N VAL A 190 9.35 -14.84 -6.60
CA VAL A 190 9.12 -14.28 -5.26
C VAL A 190 8.77 -12.79 -5.34
N SER A 191 9.34 -12.02 -6.27
CA SER A 191 9.01 -10.60 -6.43
C SER A 191 7.52 -10.35 -6.70
N ILE A 192 6.84 -11.24 -7.44
CA ILE A 192 5.38 -11.09 -7.68
C ILE A 192 4.60 -11.42 -6.41
N LEU A 193 4.98 -12.48 -5.69
CA LEU A 193 4.38 -12.83 -4.39
C LEU A 193 4.52 -11.69 -3.38
N VAL A 194 5.70 -11.02 -3.35
CA VAL A 194 5.96 -9.85 -2.52
C VAL A 194 5.01 -8.71 -2.87
N ARG A 195 4.92 -8.32 -4.15
CA ARG A 195 4.05 -7.23 -4.60
C ARG A 195 2.58 -7.52 -4.37
N PHE A 196 2.17 -8.77 -4.55
CA PHE A 196 0.81 -9.20 -4.26
C PHE A 196 0.52 -9.09 -2.75
N SER A 197 1.41 -9.61 -1.91
CA SER A 197 1.30 -9.54 -0.44
C SER A 197 1.26 -8.09 0.06
N GLU A 198 2.09 -7.21 -0.51
CA GLU A 198 2.10 -5.77 -0.25
C GLU A 198 0.74 -5.13 -0.58
N ALA A 199 0.24 -5.36 -1.79
CA ALA A 199 -1.03 -4.78 -2.26
C ALA A 199 -2.20 -5.25 -1.40
N VAL A 200 -2.29 -6.56 -1.16
CA VAL A 200 -3.30 -7.20 -0.32
C VAL A 200 -3.28 -6.62 1.11
N TYR A 201 -2.09 -6.42 1.69
CA TYR A 201 -1.97 -5.83 3.01
C TYR A 201 -2.42 -4.37 3.02
N LYS A 202 -1.81 -3.52 2.17
CA LYS A 202 -2.04 -2.07 2.17
C LYS A 202 -3.50 -1.71 1.91
N LEU A 203 -4.20 -2.51 1.10
CA LEU A 203 -5.61 -2.35 0.75
C LEU A 203 -6.58 -3.03 1.74
N GLY A 204 -6.06 -3.67 2.80
CA GLY A 204 -6.88 -4.28 3.86
C GLY A 204 -7.55 -5.59 3.48
N MET A 205 -7.07 -6.27 2.43
CA MET A 205 -7.68 -7.48 1.84
C MET A 205 -6.97 -8.78 2.23
N SER A 206 -6.33 -8.83 3.41
CA SER A 206 -5.52 -9.95 3.90
C SER A 206 -6.10 -11.36 3.73
N PRO A 207 -7.43 -11.62 3.74
CA PRO A 207 -7.98 -12.93 3.37
C PRO A 207 -7.50 -13.49 2.02
N LEU A 208 -7.12 -12.64 1.07
CA LEU A 208 -6.60 -13.07 -0.23
C LEU A 208 -5.22 -13.73 -0.18
N ILE A 209 -4.51 -13.71 0.96
CA ILE A 209 -3.26 -14.47 1.08
C ILE A 209 -3.51 -15.93 1.46
N VAL A 210 -4.67 -16.26 2.04
CA VAL A 210 -4.93 -17.57 2.67
C VAL A 210 -4.77 -18.75 1.71
N PRO A 211 -5.32 -18.72 0.49
CA PRO A 211 -5.15 -19.81 -0.47
C PRO A 211 -3.70 -20.01 -0.94
N LEU A 212 -2.85 -18.99 -0.80
CA LEU A 212 -1.47 -18.97 -1.25
C LEU A 212 -0.47 -19.30 -0.14
N LEU A 213 -0.91 -19.58 1.10
CA LEU A 213 -0.01 -19.77 2.23
C LEU A 213 1.03 -20.87 2.05
N ASP A 214 0.73 -21.90 1.25
CA ASP A 214 1.69 -22.96 0.93
C ASP A 214 2.85 -22.47 0.04
N GLU A 215 2.62 -21.43 -0.77
CA GLU A 215 3.66 -20.73 -1.55
C GLU A 215 4.48 -19.77 -0.66
N PHE A 216 3.93 -19.33 0.48
CA PHE A 216 4.60 -18.53 1.49
C PHE A 216 5.33 -19.41 2.51
N ASN A 217 6.46 -20.01 2.09
CA ASN A 217 7.37 -20.72 2.98
C ASN A 217 8.51 -19.79 3.48
N PRO A 218 8.74 -19.68 4.81
CA PRO A 218 9.81 -18.85 5.37
C PRO A 218 11.22 -19.16 4.87
N GLU A 219 11.46 -20.38 4.39
CA GLU A 219 12.75 -20.87 3.91
C GLU A 219 13.02 -20.52 2.43
N THR A 220 11.97 -20.36 1.61
CA THR A 220 12.09 -20.09 0.16
C THR A 220 13.02 -18.90 -0.15
N PRO A 221 12.90 -17.73 0.51
CA PRO A 221 13.81 -16.62 0.23
C PRO A 221 15.27 -16.93 0.60
N MET A 222 15.53 -17.77 1.61
CA MET A 222 16.89 -18.11 2.04
C MET A 222 17.62 -19.00 1.03
N GLU A 223 16.88 -19.89 0.36
CA GLU A 223 17.39 -20.66 -0.77
C GLU A 223 17.78 -19.74 -1.93
N LEU A 224 16.95 -18.74 -2.23
CA LEU A 224 17.21 -17.75 -3.27
C LEU A 224 18.39 -16.82 -2.94
N VAL A 225 18.56 -16.43 -1.66
CA VAL A 225 19.74 -15.68 -1.22
C VAL A 225 21.02 -16.46 -1.52
N SER A 226 21.02 -17.76 -1.23
CA SER A 226 22.18 -18.63 -1.49
C SER A 226 22.51 -18.74 -2.98
N ALA A 227 21.50 -18.65 -3.84
CA ALA A 227 21.63 -18.65 -5.30
C ALA A 227 21.88 -17.25 -5.91
N GLY A 228 21.90 -16.18 -5.11
CA GLY A 228 21.99 -14.80 -5.60
C GLY A 228 20.75 -14.34 -6.40
N GLY A 229 19.61 -14.99 -6.20
CA GLY A 229 18.39 -14.82 -7.00
C GLY A 229 17.37 -13.84 -6.44
N ILE A 230 17.66 -13.11 -5.35
CA ILE A 230 16.73 -12.19 -4.70
C ILE A 230 17.42 -10.90 -4.24
N SER A 231 16.73 -9.76 -4.37
CA SER A 231 17.20 -8.47 -3.86
C SER A 231 16.95 -8.35 -2.35
N LEU A 232 17.74 -7.51 -1.65
CA LEU A 232 17.51 -7.25 -0.22
C LEU A 232 16.13 -6.63 0.05
N VAL A 233 15.66 -5.78 -0.87
CA VAL A 233 14.34 -5.13 -0.78
C VAL A 233 13.24 -6.20 -0.82
N ASP A 234 13.24 -7.05 -1.86
CA ASP A 234 12.24 -8.11 -1.99
C ASP A 234 12.30 -9.11 -0.84
N LEU A 235 13.51 -9.40 -0.32
CA LEU A 235 13.69 -10.27 0.84
C LEU A 235 13.02 -9.69 2.10
N MET A 236 13.27 -8.41 2.40
CA MET A 236 12.68 -7.73 3.56
C MET A 236 11.17 -7.59 3.41
N ASP A 237 10.70 -7.20 2.23
CA ASP A 237 9.26 -7.03 1.94
C ASP A 237 8.51 -8.37 1.94
N TYR A 238 9.16 -9.47 1.55
CA TYR A 238 8.60 -10.81 1.68
C TYR A 238 8.28 -11.14 3.13
N TYR A 239 9.25 -10.99 4.04
CA TYR A 239 9.00 -11.26 5.45
C TYR A 239 8.01 -10.26 6.06
N ARG A 240 8.10 -9.00 5.67
CA ARG A 240 7.26 -7.90 6.18
C ARG A 240 5.80 -8.09 5.82
N TYR A 241 5.47 -8.12 4.53
CA TYR A 241 4.06 -8.13 4.11
C TYR A 241 3.39 -9.48 4.37
N THR A 242 4.14 -10.59 4.34
CA THR A 242 3.61 -11.89 4.77
C THR A 242 3.27 -11.87 6.26
N ALA A 243 4.18 -11.41 7.12
CA ALA A 243 3.88 -11.23 8.55
C ALA A 243 2.67 -10.33 8.77
N PHE A 244 2.63 -9.18 8.09
CA PHE A 244 1.60 -8.18 8.31
C PHE A 244 0.21 -8.68 7.95
N ASN A 245 0.07 -9.38 6.82
CA ASN A 245 -1.18 -10.05 6.46
C ASN A 245 -1.60 -11.10 7.49
N LEU A 246 -0.66 -11.91 7.99
CA LEU A 246 -0.95 -12.91 9.01
C LEU A 246 -1.38 -12.30 10.35
N VAL A 247 -0.80 -11.17 10.76
CA VAL A 247 -1.25 -10.43 11.95
C VAL A 247 -2.67 -9.91 11.74
N SER A 248 -2.96 -9.31 10.57
CA SER A 248 -4.32 -8.85 10.23
C SER A 248 -5.34 -9.98 10.28
N LEU A 249 -5.01 -11.16 9.77
CA LEU A 249 -5.88 -12.36 9.83
C LEU A 249 -6.07 -12.89 11.25
N SER A 250 -5.13 -12.62 12.16
CA SER A 250 -5.21 -13.10 13.54
C SER A 250 -6.21 -12.32 14.40
N ILE A 251 -6.71 -11.18 13.91
CA ILE A 251 -7.74 -10.38 14.60
C ILE A 251 -9.06 -11.15 14.69
N ASP A 252 -9.39 -11.95 13.66
CA ASP A 252 -10.64 -12.70 13.57
C ASP A 252 -10.61 -14.07 14.33
N ASP A 253 -9.73 -14.17 15.35
CA ASP A 253 -9.61 -15.28 16.32
C ASP A 253 -9.08 -16.62 15.75
N ASP A 254 -8.10 -16.57 14.83
CA ASP A 254 -7.30 -17.75 14.45
C ASP A 254 -5.85 -17.66 14.97
N ARG A 255 -5.60 -18.32 16.11
CA ARG A 255 -4.26 -18.43 16.73
C ARG A 255 -3.21 -19.09 15.82
N LYS A 256 -3.62 -19.78 14.74
CA LYS A 256 -2.70 -20.35 13.75
C LYS A 256 -1.89 -19.25 13.09
N TYR A 257 -2.53 -18.16 12.66
CA TYR A 257 -1.86 -17.08 11.95
C TYR A 257 -0.90 -16.31 12.85
N ASN A 258 -1.22 -16.11 14.14
CA ASN A 258 -0.29 -15.47 15.07
C ASN A 258 1.04 -16.21 15.20
N LYS A 259 0.99 -17.54 15.30
CA LYS A 259 2.19 -18.38 15.42
C LYS A 259 3.04 -18.31 14.15
N LEU A 260 2.40 -18.29 12.98
CA LEU A 260 3.10 -18.16 11.71
C LEU A 260 3.71 -16.76 11.56
N ALA A 261 2.93 -15.70 11.83
CA ALA A 261 3.38 -14.31 11.81
C ALA A 261 4.62 -14.09 12.69
N GLU A 262 4.65 -14.71 13.88
CA GLU A 262 5.78 -14.61 14.81
C GLU A 262 7.10 -15.10 14.19
N VAL A 263 7.07 -16.15 13.36
CA VAL A 263 8.27 -16.66 12.66
C VAL A 263 8.80 -15.59 11.71
N TYR A 264 7.93 -15.07 10.85
CA TYR A 264 8.26 -14.04 9.85
C TYR A 264 8.77 -12.74 10.52
N LEU A 265 8.08 -12.26 11.55
CA LEU A 265 8.46 -11.05 12.30
C LEU A 265 9.82 -11.21 12.98
N ARG A 266 10.10 -12.37 13.58
CA ARG A 266 11.40 -12.62 14.22
C ARG A 266 12.53 -12.69 13.21
N ILE A 267 12.32 -13.29 12.04
CA ILE A 267 13.33 -13.29 10.98
C ILE A 267 13.61 -11.84 10.56
N LEU A 268 12.56 -11.07 10.28
CA LEU A 268 12.69 -9.68 9.85
C LEU A 268 13.38 -8.79 10.91
N LEU A 269 12.99 -8.86 12.18
CA LEU A 269 13.59 -8.07 13.26
C LEU A 269 15.05 -8.44 13.57
N ARG A 270 15.58 -9.53 13.00
CA ARG A 270 16.99 -9.92 13.13
C ARG A 270 17.89 -9.31 12.05
N PHE A 271 17.32 -8.65 11.05
CA PHE A 271 18.11 -7.91 10.07
C PHE A 271 18.89 -6.76 10.76
N PRO A 272 20.22 -6.68 10.62
CA PRO A 272 21.03 -5.69 11.34
C PRO A 272 20.62 -4.25 11.07
N ASN A 273 20.18 -3.95 9.84
CA ASN A 273 19.70 -2.64 9.41
C ASN A 273 18.33 -2.25 10.00
N LEU A 274 17.64 -3.16 10.70
CA LEU A 274 16.39 -2.90 11.42
C LEU A 274 16.57 -2.79 12.93
N SER A 275 17.81 -2.78 13.41
CA SER A 275 18.11 -2.57 14.83
C SER A 275 17.55 -1.24 15.33
N VAL A 276 16.80 -1.29 16.43
CA VAL A 276 16.23 -0.11 17.12
C VAL A 276 17.28 0.97 17.35
N ALA A 277 18.52 0.58 17.67
CA ALA A 277 19.61 1.52 17.94
C ALA A 277 19.89 2.47 16.77
N LEU A 278 19.73 2.01 15.51
CA LEU A 278 19.93 2.82 14.31
C LEU A 278 18.85 3.90 14.17
N TYR A 279 17.66 3.65 14.70
CA TYR A 279 16.52 4.55 14.62
C TYR A 279 16.36 5.43 15.86
N CYS A 280 17.15 5.23 16.93
CA CYS A 280 17.11 6.03 18.15
C CYS A 280 18.25 7.06 18.27
N ALA A 281 19.21 7.09 17.34
CA ALA A 281 20.51 7.72 17.55
C ALA A 281 20.54 9.27 17.48
N GLU A 282 19.48 9.95 17.04
CA GLU A 282 19.55 11.41 16.77
C GLU A 282 18.54 12.23 17.61
N GLU A 283 18.74 12.26 18.93
CA GLU A 283 18.17 13.32 19.81
C GLU A 283 19.09 14.56 19.90
N ASP A 284 20.36 14.48 19.45
CA ASP A 284 21.38 15.52 19.73
C ASP A 284 21.83 16.38 18.53
N GLU A 285 21.51 16.03 17.28
CA GLU A 285 21.80 16.90 16.13
C GLU A 285 20.59 17.79 15.88
N LYS A 286 20.72 19.10 16.16
CA LYS A 286 19.79 20.12 15.67
C LYS A 286 19.60 19.88 14.17
N ALA A 287 18.41 19.44 13.76
CA ALA A 287 18.07 19.22 12.36
C ALA A 287 18.20 20.56 11.61
N THR A 288 19.38 20.82 11.06
CA THR A 288 19.67 22.04 10.31
C THR A 288 19.11 22.02 8.90
N ASP A 289 18.56 20.89 8.46
CA ASP A 289 17.71 20.75 7.29
C ASP A 289 16.58 19.81 7.71
N GLY A 290 15.31 20.21 7.56
CA GLY A 290 14.12 19.48 8.01
C GLY A 290 13.86 18.15 7.29
N ASN A 291 14.86 17.28 7.16
CA ASN A 291 14.78 16.00 6.49
C ASN A 291 15.51 14.94 7.31
N ASP A 292 14.75 13.99 7.87
CA ASP A 292 15.28 12.94 8.73
C ASP A 292 16.13 11.96 7.90
N LYS A 293 17.39 11.73 8.29
CA LYS A 293 18.28 10.80 7.53
C LYS A 293 17.70 9.39 7.49
N ARG A 294 16.90 9.01 8.49
CA ARG A 294 16.24 7.70 8.60
C ARG A 294 15.18 7.50 7.52
N ASP A 295 14.71 8.56 6.88
CA ASP A 295 13.77 8.47 5.75
C ASP A 295 14.42 7.94 4.47
N ARG A 296 15.75 7.90 4.42
CA ARG A 296 16.52 7.34 3.28
C ARG A 296 16.89 5.87 3.46
N PHE A 297 16.53 5.26 4.58
CA PHE A 297 16.78 3.84 4.80
C PHE A 297 15.86 2.98 3.91
N ILE A 298 16.28 1.75 3.63
CA ILE A 298 15.47 0.79 2.85
C ILE A 298 14.09 0.60 3.49
N ILE A 299 14.06 0.51 4.82
CA ILE A 299 12.84 0.65 5.63
C ILE A 299 12.98 1.97 6.38
N ASN A 300 12.15 2.95 6.03
CA ASN A 300 12.20 4.27 6.67
C ASN A 300 11.69 4.24 8.13
N LEU A 301 11.74 5.37 8.83
CA LEU A 301 11.32 5.43 10.23
C LEU A 301 9.85 5.04 10.42
N ALA A 302 8.94 5.54 9.59
CA ALA A 302 7.51 5.26 9.69
C ALA A 302 7.21 3.77 9.42
N GLU A 303 7.88 3.18 8.43
CA GLU A 303 7.78 1.75 8.15
C GLU A 303 8.37 0.88 9.25
N ARG A 304 9.44 1.35 9.92
CA ARG A 304 10.03 0.67 11.07
C ARG A 304 9.13 0.75 12.31
N GLN A 305 8.44 1.87 12.50
CA GLN A 305 7.40 2.04 13.54
C GLN A 305 6.21 1.12 13.27
N GLU A 306 5.77 1.03 12.02
CA GLU A 306 4.74 0.07 11.60
C GLU A 306 5.15 -1.37 11.92
N LEU A 307 6.38 -1.77 11.61
CA LEU A 307 6.91 -3.08 11.98
C LEU A 307 6.84 -3.35 13.49
N SER A 308 7.23 -2.38 14.32
CA SER A 308 7.12 -2.51 15.78
C SER A 308 5.67 -2.67 16.23
N LEU A 309 4.76 -1.88 15.66
CA LEU A 309 3.33 -1.96 15.96
C LEU A 309 2.81 -3.36 15.63
N MET A 310 3.09 -3.87 14.44
CA MET A 310 2.64 -5.20 14.01
C MET A 310 3.21 -6.32 14.89
N TYR A 311 4.46 -6.20 15.34
CA TYR A 311 5.05 -7.16 16.28
C TYR A 311 4.42 -7.09 17.69
N VAL A 312 4.19 -5.87 18.21
CA VAL A 312 3.52 -5.66 19.50
C VAL A 312 2.10 -6.21 19.47
N LEU A 313 1.34 -5.94 18.41
CA LEU A 313 -0.01 -6.46 18.23
C LEU A 313 -0.02 -7.98 18.13
N ASN A 314 0.89 -8.58 17.36
CA ASN A 314 1.01 -10.04 17.26
C ASN A 314 1.25 -10.68 18.64
N TYR A 315 2.17 -10.11 19.43
CA TYR A 315 2.46 -10.60 20.77
C TYR A 315 1.21 -10.52 21.67
N LEU A 316 0.54 -9.38 21.70
CA LEU A 316 -0.64 -9.15 22.54
C LEU A 316 -1.82 -10.06 22.16
N LEU A 317 -2.06 -10.27 20.85
CA LEU A 317 -3.08 -11.20 20.35
C LEU A 317 -2.76 -12.65 20.71
N SER A 318 -1.48 -13.02 20.78
CA SER A 318 -1.04 -14.37 21.12
C SER A 318 -1.12 -14.72 22.62
N LEU A 319 -1.46 -13.76 23.48
CA LEU A 319 -1.49 -13.96 24.92
C LEU A 319 -2.54 -15.00 25.30
N ASN A 320 -2.09 -16.06 25.95
CA ASN A 320 -2.92 -17.16 26.45
C ASN A 320 -2.92 -17.27 27.99
N SER A 321 -2.23 -16.35 28.66
CA SER A 321 -2.15 -16.30 30.13
C SER A 321 -1.71 -14.92 30.58
N LEU A 322 -2.29 -14.43 31.67
CA LEU A 322 -1.91 -13.16 32.30
C LEU A 322 -0.45 -13.16 32.77
N ARG A 323 0.13 -14.31 33.12
CA ARG A 323 1.54 -14.39 33.52
C ARG A 323 2.47 -13.88 32.41
N LYS A 324 2.16 -14.18 31.15
CA LYS A 324 2.97 -13.74 30.00
C LYS A 324 2.90 -12.23 29.76
N LEU A 325 1.87 -11.56 30.28
CA LEU A 325 1.81 -10.10 30.25
C LEU A 325 2.79 -9.46 31.25
N ILE A 326 3.07 -10.16 32.36
CA ILE A 326 4.03 -9.71 33.39
C ILE A 326 5.47 -10.11 32.98
N GLU A 327 5.63 -11.36 32.53
CA GLU A 327 6.91 -11.95 32.11
C GLU A 327 7.17 -11.71 30.61
N THR A 328 7.05 -10.46 30.17
CA THR A 328 7.22 -10.10 28.76
C THR A 328 8.66 -10.32 28.25
N PRO A 329 8.84 -10.87 27.03
CA PRO A 329 10.16 -11.07 26.43
C PRO A 329 10.95 -9.76 26.26
N PRO A 330 12.29 -9.78 26.35
CA PRO A 330 13.12 -8.59 26.16
C PRO A 330 12.92 -7.91 24.80
N LEU A 331 12.76 -8.71 23.74
CA LEU A 331 12.51 -8.18 22.38
C LEU A 331 11.19 -7.40 22.32
N TYR A 332 10.11 -7.94 22.90
CA TYR A 332 8.83 -7.23 22.98
C TYR A 332 8.95 -5.88 23.69
N ARG A 333 9.63 -5.86 24.86
CA ARG A 333 9.84 -4.62 25.62
C ARG A 333 10.64 -3.59 24.82
N ALA A 334 11.69 -4.03 24.12
CA ALA A 334 12.52 -3.16 23.31
C ALA A 334 11.71 -2.53 22.15
N GLU A 335 10.92 -3.32 21.43
CA GLU A 335 10.08 -2.85 20.33
C GLU A 335 8.95 -1.94 20.81
N LEU A 336 8.27 -2.27 21.92
CA LEU A 336 7.23 -1.42 22.50
C LEU A 336 7.80 -0.06 22.91
N LYS A 337 8.92 -0.06 23.65
CA LYS A 337 9.58 1.17 24.10
C LYS A 337 10.05 2.02 22.92
N PHE A 338 10.60 1.40 21.88
CA PHE A 338 10.98 2.09 20.66
C PHE A 338 9.78 2.72 19.96
N LEU A 339 8.69 1.97 19.78
CA LEU A 339 7.46 2.46 19.13
C LEU A 339 6.92 3.70 19.85
N VAL A 340 6.71 3.60 21.16
CA VAL A 340 6.19 4.70 21.99
C VAL A 340 7.14 5.90 21.93
N LYS A 341 8.44 5.71 22.20
CA LYS A 341 9.40 6.82 22.24
C LYS A 341 9.54 7.50 20.88
N SER A 342 9.71 6.73 19.81
CA SER A 342 9.96 7.28 18.47
C SER A 342 8.74 8.00 17.92
N LEU A 343 7.54 7.43 18.08
CA LEU A 343 6.31 8.06 17.59
C LEU A 343 5.97 9.32 18.40
N SER A 344 6.11 9.30 19.73
CA SER A 344 5.93 10.50 20.55
C SER A 344 6.89 11.63 20.18
N SER A 345 8.14 11.29 19.82
CA SER A 345 9.12 12.27 19.35
C SER A 345 8.70 12.88 18.00
N CYS A 346 8.27 12.07 17.03
CA CYS A 346 7.74 12.55 15.75
C CYS A 346 6.54 13.48 15.95
N LEU A 347 5.57 13.07 16.76
CA LEU A 347 4.37 13.85 17.04
C LEU A 347 4.67 15.19 17.72
N SER A 348 5.72 15.24 18.55
CA SER A 348 6.16 16.48 19.20
C SER A 348 6.83 17.44 18.20
N LYS A 349 7.66 16.91 17.29
CA LYS A 349 8.27 17.70 16.19
C LYS A 349 7.20 18.27 15.25
N ASP A 350 6.20 17.46 14.88
CA ASP A 350 5.09 17.90 14.04
C ASP A 350 4.33 19.08 14.67
N ILE A 351 4.13 19.06 16.00
CA ILE A 351 3.51 20.19 16.73
C ILE A 351 4.39 21.43 16.66
N ASP A 352 5.69 21.31 16.94
CA ASP A 352 6.61 22.44 16.92
C ASP A 352 6.68 23.07 15.52
N GLU A 353 6.68 22.26 14.47
CA GLU A 353 6.60 22.72 13.09
C GLU A 353 5.27 23.42 12.77
N LEU A 354 4.14 22.81 13.11
CA LEU A 354 2.81 23.41 12.89
C LEU A 354 2.62 24.72 13.67
N ALA A 355 3.16 24.81 14.89
CA ALA A 355 3.09 26.00 15.73
C ALA A 355 4.03 27.11 15.23
N SER A 356 5.13 26.77 14.55
CA SER A 356 6.10 27.72 14.00
C SER A 356 5.65 28.38 12.68
N ARG A 357 4.60 27.86 12.04
CA ARG A 357 4.05 28.43 10.80
C ARG A 357 3.15 29.62 11.12
N PRO A 358 3.39 30.82 10.54
CA PRO A 358 2.54 31.99 10.76
C PRO A 358 1.17 31.77 10.09
N GLY A 359 0.20 31.28 10.86
CA GLY A 359 -1.20 31.23 10.47
C GLY A 359 -1.83 32.62 10.56
N SER A 360 -1.68 33.45 9.53
CA SER A 360 -2.34 34.75 9.44
C SER A 360 -2.82 35.03 8.02
N THR A 361 -4.12 34.83 7.79
CA THR A 361 -5.03 35.72 7.03
C THR A 361 -6.42 35.07 6.98
N ARG A 362 -7.19 35.20 8.08
CA ARG A 362 -8.66 35.07 8.00
C ARG A 362 -9.25 36.43 8.38
N SER A 363 -9.62 37.23 7.38
CA SER A 363 -10.39 38.45 7.59
C SER A 363 -11.85 38.09 7.84
N SER A 364 -12.35 38.49 8.98
CA SER A 364 -13.75 38.41 9.40
C SER A 364 -14.67 39.24 8.48
N MET A 365 -15.76 38.63 8.01
CA MET A 365 -17.10 39.19 7.69
C MET A 365 -17.72 38.47 6.47
N VAL A 366 -18.32 37.29 6.70
CA VAL A 366 -19.28 36.64 5.78
C VAL A 366 -20.46 36.13 6.61
N SER A 367 -21.66 36.17 6.05
CA SER A 367 -22.91 35.81 6.74
C SER A 367 -22.94 34.33 7.17
N ILE A 368 -23.46 34.08 8.38
CA ILE A 368 -23.41 32.78 9.10
C ILE A 368 -23.92 31.57 8.28
N PRO A 369 -24.98 31.67 7.44
CA PRO A 369 -25.45 30.51 6.66
C PRO A 369 -24.61 30.19 5.42
N GLN A 370 -24.00 31.20 4.80
CA GLN A 370 -23.11 30.99 3.64
C GLN A 370 -21.75 30.44 4.10
N TYR A 371 -21.29 30.88 5.27
CA TYR A 371 -20.07 30.39 5.90
C TYR A 371 -20.12 28.88 6.20
N THR A 372 -21.25 28.36 6.71
CA THR A 372 -21.38 26.92 6.99
C THR A 372 -21.31 26.07 5.71
N VAL A 373 -21.96 26.51 4.63
CA VAL A 373 -21.93 25.80 3.35
C VAL A 373 -20.54 25.84 2.71
N GLU A 374 -19.85 26.98 2.78
CA GLU A 374 -18.46 27.11 2.28
C GLU A 374 -17.48 26.26 3.09
N VAL A 375 -17.63 26.22 4.41
CA VAL A 375 -16.81 25.37 5.29
C VAL A 375 -17.08 23.89 5.02
N GLU A 376 -18.34 23.47 4.90
CA GLU A 376 -18.69 22.08 4.56
C GLU A 376 -18.13 21.67 3.19
N ARG A 377 -18.25 22.55 2.20
CA ARG A 377 -17.66 22.32 0.86
C ARG A 377 -16.15 22.19 0.93
N LYS A 378 -15.48 23.04 1.73
CA LYS A 378 -14.03 23.00 1.92
C LYS A 378 -13.59 21.70 2.58
N ILE A 379 -14.26 21.28 3.65
CA ILE A 379 -13.98 20.01 4.34
C ILE A 379 -14.19 18.83 3.39
N ALA A 380 -15.25 18.85 2.57
CA ALA A 380 -15.50 17.79 1.59
C ALA A 380 -14.41 17.73 0.51
N LEU A 381 -13.89 18.88 0.07
CA LEU A 381 -12.76 18.96 -0.86
C LEU A 381 -11.48 18.44 -0.22
N GLU A 382 -11.12 18.93 0.95
CA GLU A 382 -9.95 18.46 1.70
C GLU A 382 -10.02 16.94 1.89
N LYS A 383 -11.18 16.40 2.25
CA LYS A 383 -11.38 14.95 2.37
C LYS A 383 -11.09 14.22 1.06
N LYS A 384 -11.57 14.69 -0.09
CA LYS A 384 -11.33 14.02 -1.38
C LYS A 384 -9.86 13.90 -1.77
N PHE A 385 -9.03 14.87 -1.38
CA PHE A 385 -7.61 14.92 -1.74
C PHE A 385 -6.69 14.32 -0.67
N LEU A 386 -7.06 14.48 0.61
CA LEU A 386 -6.23 14.11 1.76
C LEU A 386 -6.63 12.78 2.39
N SER A 387 -7.88 12.31 2.19
CA SER A 387 -8.33 11.02 2.70
C SER A 387 -7.53 9.91 2.05
N LYS A 388 -6.78 9.17 2.86
CA LYS A 388 -6.06 7.96 2.45
C LYS A 388 -6.90 6.70 2.75
N SER A 389 -8.23 6.82 2.73
CA SER A 389 -9.18 5.76 3.10
C SER A 389 -9.08 4.49 2.26
N LYS A 390 -8.55 4.58 1.04
CA LYS A 390 -8.23 3.40 0.21
C LYS A 390 -7.23 2.46 0.90
N PHE A 391 -6.36 2.99 1.76
CA PHE A 391 -5.43 2.20 2.55
C PHE A 391 -6.04 1.93 3.92
N SER A 392 -6.48 0.69 4.10
CA SER A 392 -7.21 0.24 5.29
C SER A 392 -6.50 -0.88 6.04
N SER A 393 -5.18 -0.97 5.86
CA SER A 393 -4.34 -1.96 6.56
C SER A 393 -4.24 -1.67 8.06
N LEU A 394 -3.86 -2.69 8.84
CA LEU A 394 -3.73 -2.57 10.30
C LEU A 394 -2.71 -1.50 10.74
N GLY A 395 -1.64 -1.33 9.97
CA GLY A 395 -0.58 -0.35 10.24
C GLY A 395 -0.81 1.04 9.62
N CYS A 396 -1.89 1.25 8.87
CA CYS A 396 -2.14 2.50 8.15
C CYS A 396 -2.20 3.73 9.06
N VAL A 397 -2.55 3.58 10.34
CA VAL A 397 -2.53 4.69 11.32
C VAL A 397 -1.14 5.32 11.45
N ILE A 398 -0.06 4.54 11.31
CA ILE A 398 1.31 5.07 11.38
C ILE A 398 1.62 5.95 10.17
N LEU A 399 1.19 5.53 8.99
CA LEU A 399 1.52 6.21 7.73
C LEU A 399 0.58 7.37 7.44
N TYR A 400 -0.72 7.18 7.65
CA TYR A 400 -1.78 8.08 7.16
C TYR A 400 -2.69 8.61 8.28
N GLY A 401 -2.51 8.15 9.51
CA GLY A 401 -3.27 8.65 10.66
C GLY A 401 -2.89 10.09 10.99
N SER A 402 -3.89 10.85 11.42
CA SER A 402 -3.74 12.14 12.06
C SER A 402 -2.94 12.04 13.37
N TYR A 403 -2.43 13.18 13.83
CA TYR A 403 -1.78 13.31 15.14
C TYR A 403 -2.60 12.64 16.26
N LYS A 404 -3.90 12.92 16.32
CA LYS A 404 -4.79 12.43 17.38
C LYS A 404 -4.98 10.91 17.31
N GLU A 405 -5.05 10.34 16.10
CA GLU A 405 -5.15 8.91 15.87
C GLU A 405 -3.87 8.18 16.29
N LYS A 406 -2.71 8.67 15.87
CA LYS A 406 -1.40 8.15 16.28
C LYS A 406 -1.20 8.21 17.80
N LEU A 407 -1.49 9.35 18.41
CA LEU A 407 -1.38 9.53 19.86
C LEU A 407 -2.29 8.56 20.63
N LYS A 408 -3.57 8.49 20.29
CA LYS A 408 -4.53 7.69 21.05
C LYS A 408 -4.43 6.19 20.79
N LEU A 409 -4.31 5.77 19.52
CA LEU A 409 -4.37 4.34 19.15
C LEU A 409 -3.02 3.64 19.24
N VAL A 410 -1.91 4.38 19.22
CA VAL A 410 -0.57 3.77 19.23
C VAL A 410 0.20 4.16 20.48
N VAL A 411 0.42 5.46 20.72
CA VAL A 411 1.23 5.92 21.86
C VAL A 411 0.55 5.60 23.18
N ASN A 412 -0.65 6.15 23.43
CA ASN A 412 -1.39 5.94 24.67
C ASN A 412 -1.72 4.45 24.86
N PHE A 413 -2.02 3.72 23.78
CA PHE A 413 -2.20 2.27 23.81
C PHE A 413 -0.94 1.55 24.29
N GLY A 414 0.23 1.89 23.74
CA GLY A 414 1.51 1.28 24.10
C GLY A 414 1.96 1.62 25.53
N GLU A 415 1.77 2.87 25.98
CA GLU A 415 2.11 3.34 27.33
C GLU A 415 1.34 2.57 28.43
N VAL A 416 0.13 2.09 28.12
CA VAL A 416 -0.62 1.24 29.04
C VAL A 416 0.15 -0.04 29.39
N PHE A 417 0.94 -0.58 28.46
CA PHE A 417 1.72 -1.81 28.63
C PHE A 417 3.18 -1.57 29.06
N ASP A 418 3.71 -0.36 28.87
CA ASP A 418 5.09 -0.01 29.27
C ASP A 418 5.22 0.29 30.78
N THR A 419 4.10 0.32 31.52
CA THR A 419 4.10 0.63 32.97
C THR A 419 4.18 -0.64 33.84
N PRO A 420 5.33 -0.90 34.50
CA PRO A 420 5.61 -2.20 35.14
C PRO A 420 4.77 -2.55 36.37
N ASN A 421 3.92 -1.64 36.88
CA ASN A 421 3.14 -1.82 38.11
C ASN A 421 1.63 -1.62 37.94
N THR A 422 1.14 -1.47 36.70
CA THR A 422 -0.28 -1.23 36.46
C THR A 422 -1.06 -2.54 36.62
N ARG A 423 -2.06 -2.56 37.51
CA ARG A 423 -2.95 -3.72 37.69
C ARG A 423 -3.77 -3.94 36.42
N LEU A 424 -4.07 -5.19 36.10
CA LEU A 424 -4.79 -5.57 34.87
C LEU A 424 -6.10 -4.78 34.68
N TYR A 425 -6.89 -4.57 35.74
CA TYR A 425 -8.14 -3.81 35.64
C TYR A 425 -7.90 -2.35 35.21
N THR A 426 -6.81 -1.74 35.67
CA THR A 426 -6.43 -0.37 35.30
C THR A 426 -5.97 -0.29 33.85
N ILE A 427 -5.31 -1.36 33.35
CA ILE A 427 -4.97 -1.48 31.93
C ILE A 427 -6.24 -1.50 31.09
N ILE A 428 -7.19 -2.38 31.43
CA ILE A 428 -8.46 -2.52 30.70
C ILE A 428 -9.28 -1.22 30.73
N GLU A 429 -9.36 -0.56 31.88
CA GLU A 429 -10.07 0.71 32.05
C GLU A 429 -9.48 1.82 31.17
N LYS A 430 -8.15 1.97 31.17
CA LYS A 430 -7.44 2.94 30.32
C LYS A 430 -7.63 2.67 28.82
N LEU A 431 -7.62 1.40 28.41
CA LEU A 431 -7.85 1.04 27.02
C LEU A 431 -9.29 1.36 26.58
N THR A 432 -10.27 1.11 27.45
CA THR A 432 -11.68 1.39 27.15
C THR A 432 -11.94 2.88 27.01
N SER A 433 -11.33 3.73 27.85
CA SER A 433 -11.50 5.19 27.80
C SER A 433 -10.76 5.86 26.63
N ASN A 434 -9.66 5.27 26.16
CA ASN A 434 -8.84 5.83 25.08
C ASN A 434 -9.40 5.61 23.66
N ASN A 435 -10.37 4.70 23.50
CA ASN A 435 -10.91 4.30 22.19
C ASN A 435 -11.87 5.30 21.53
N ALA A 436 -12.11 6.48 22.14
CA ALA A 436 -12.99 7.50 21.56
C ALA A 436 -12.29 8.26 20.41
N ILE A 437 -12.41 7.73 19.19
CA ILE A 437 -11.97 8.32 17.91
C ILE A 437 -13.07 8.11 16.87
N GLU A 438 -13.22 9.06 15.95
CA GLU A 438 -14.12 8.91 14.82
C GLU A 438 -13.66 7.76 13.92
N SER A 439 -14.57 6.82 13.64
CA SER A 439 -14.31 5.66 12.80
C SER A 439 -14.11 6.09 11.36
N ASN A 440 -13.04 5.58 10.76
CA ASN A 440 -12.73 5.72 9.35
C ASN A 440 -11.87 4.53 8.89
N PRO A 441 -11.78 4.26 7.58
CA PRO A 441 -11.10 3.05 7.09
C PRO A 441 -9.64 2.91 7.51
N VAL A 442 -8.92 4.02 7.78
CA VAL A 442 -7.52 4.02 8.22
C VAL A 442 -7.38 3.47 9.63
N VAL A 443 -8.36 3.73 10.52
CA VAL A 443 -8.29 3.38 11.94
C VAL A 443 -9.11 2.15 12.32
N ASP A 444 -10.12 1.78 11.53
CA ASP A 444 -11.10 0.75 11.88
C ASP A 444 -10.45 -0.59 12.23
N LYS A 445 -9.50 -1.07 11.41
CA LYS A 445 -8.79 -2.34 11.67
C LYS A 445 -8.02 -2.31 12.99
N LEU A 446 -7.37 -1.19 13.31
CA LEU A 446 -6.61 -1.06 14.56
C LEU A 446 -7.54 -0.98 15.77
N VAL A 447 -8.66 -0.28 15.67
CA VAL A 447 -9.69 -0.23 16.72
C VAL A 447 -10.25 -1.62 17.00
N ILE A 448 -10.53 -2.41 15.95
CA ILE A 448 -10.98 -3.81 16.08
C ILE A 448 -9.89 -4.66 16.75
N ALA A 449 -8.63 -4.52 16.35
CA ALA A 449 -7.51 -5.25 16.96
C ALA A 449 -7.38 -4.94 18.46
N ILE A 450 -7.39 -3.65 18.84
CA ILE A 450 -7.35 -3.21 20.24
C ILE A 450 -8.54 -3.78 21.02
N SER A 451 -9.74 -3.71 20.46
CA SER A 451 -10.96 -4.24 21.09
C SER A 451 -10.87 -5.75 21.30
N THR A 452 -10.30 -6.47 20.33
CA THR A 452 -10.05 -7.91 20.41
C THR A 452 -9.05 -8.25 21.51
N ILE A 453 -7.95 -7.48 21.61
CA ILE A 453 -6.97 -7.61 22.69
C ILE A 453 -7.63 -7.39 24.05
N VAL A 454 -8.43 -6.33 24.21
CA VAL A 454 -9.16 -6.05 25.45
C VAL A 454 -10.12 -7.19 25.81
N SER A 455 -10.86 -7.71 24.84
CA SER A 455 -11.75 -8.87 25.01
C SER A 455 -10.98 -10.11 25.46
N ASN A 456 -9.86 -10.43 24.81
CA ASN A 456 -9.01 -11.56 25.16
C ASN A 456 -8.41 -11.42 26.56
N LEU A 457 -7.94 -10.23 26.94
CA LEU A 457 -7.44 -9.96 28.30
C LEU A 457 -8.55 -10.12 29.35
N ASN A 458 -9.77 -9.69 29.05
CA ASN A 458 -10.93 -9.89 29.93
C ASN A 458 -11.25 -11.38 30.13
N ARG A 459 -11.12 -12.21 29.07
CA ARG A 459 -11.33 -13.66 29.15
C ARG A 459 -10.26 -14.40 29.95
N LEU A 460 -9.08 -13.79 30.13
CA LEU A 460 -7.97 -14.38 30.89
C LEU A 460 -8.01 -14.06 32.39
N LYS A 461 -8.91 -13.17 32.83
CA LYS A 461 -9.20 -12.87 34.24
C LYS A 461 -10.00 -13.99 34.87
#